data_AF-A0A496UQP3-F1
#
_entry.id   AF-A0A496UQP3-F1
#
_cell.length_a   1.000
_cell.length_b   1.000
_cell.length_c   1.000
_cell.angle_alpha   90.00
_cell.angle_beta   90.00
_cell.angle_gamma   90.00
#
_symmetry.space_group_name_H-M   'P 1'
#
loop_
_entity.id
_entity.type
_entity.pdbx_description
1 polymer ?
#
loop_
_entity_poly.entity_id
_entity_poly.type
_entity_poly.pdbx_seq_one_letter_code
_entity_poly.pdbx_strand_id
1 'polypeptide(L)'
;MSRPVRTIKLAECEVDIVTELTWGEKERCQNVLLSGAKVDSKGLKDFDASSLYEAKLFLMEIGIIEIRKGEVKSKFKKEWVENLSASDGDLLYDELDKLNKKKEA
;
A
#
# COMPACT_ATOMS: atom_id res chain seq x y z
N MET A 1 -13.12 8.73 -14.88
CA MET A 1 -12.02 8.18 -15.72
C MET A 1 -11.48 6.95 -15.02
N SER A 2 -11.29 5.84 -15.72
CA SER A 2 -10.65 4.66 -15.13
C SER A 2 -9.16 4.95 -14.96
N ARG A 3 -8.61 4.74 -13.77
CA ARG A 3 -7.17 4.96 -13.51
C ARG A 3 -6.36 3.91 -14.28
N PRO A 4 -5.16 4.25 -14.76
CA PRO A 4 -4.26 3.25 -15.32
C PRO A 4 -3.90 2.23 -14.24
N VAL A 5 -4.02 0.95 -14.61
CA VAL A 5 -3.75 -0.20 -13.73
C VAL A 5 -2.72 -1.13 -14.36
N ARG A 6 -2.01 -1.88 -13.51
CA ARG A 6 -1.12 -2.97 -13.90
C ARG A 6 -1.39 -4.19 -13.02
N THR A 7 -1.19 -5.37 -13.59
CA THR A 7 -1.41 -6.63 -12.90
C THR A 7 -0.10 -7.18 -12.31
N ILE A 8 -0.13 -7.53 -11.04
CA ILE A 8 0.91 -8.28 -10.33
C ILE A 8 0.44 -9.74 -10.23
N LYS A 9 1.32 -10.69 -10.52
CA LYS A 9 1.04 -12.11 -10.33
C LYS A 9 1.64 -12.57 -9.01
N LEU A 10 0.79 -12.98 -8.09
CA LEU A 10 1.13 -13.66 -6.85
C LEU A 10 1.01 -15.17 -7.04
N ALA A 11 1.45 -15.97 -6.06
CA ALA A 11 1.42 -17.42 -6.15
C ALA A 11 0.02 -18.00 -6.46
N GLU A 12 -1.03 -17.44 -5.84
CA GLU A 12 -2.40 -17.96 -5.95
C GLU A 12 -3.38 -17.03 -6.66
N CYS A 13 -3.00 -15.80 -6.98
CA CYS A 13 -3.91 -14.81 -7.54
C CYS A 13 -3.20 -13.73 -8.34
N GLU A 14 -3.98 -12.98 -9.11
CA GLU A 14 -3.53 -11.77 -9.81
C GLU A 14 -4.12 -10.54 -9.11
N VAL A 15 -3.32 -9.51 -8.92
CA VAL A 15 -3.72 -8.28 -8.24
C VAL A 15 -3.53 -7.10 -9.19
N ASP A 16 -4.62 -6.43 -9.52
CA ASP A 16 -4.60 -5.19 -10.29
C ASP A 16 -4.35 -4.02 -9.34
N ILE A 17 -3.23 -3.34 -9.53
CA ILE A 17 -2.87 -2.14 -8.79
C ILE A 17 -2.84 -0.92 -9.69
N VAL A 18 -3.10 0.26 -9.15
CA VAL A 18 -2.93 1.52 -9.88
C VAL A 18 -1.46 1.73 -10.25
N THR A 19 -1.21 2.42 -11.36
CA THR A 19 0.18 2.76 -11.77
C THR A 19 0.66 4.08 -11.20
N GLU A 20 -0.24 4.89 -10.66
CA GLU A 20 0.07 6.17 -10.04
C GLU A 20 -0.94 6.52 -8.93
N LEU A 21 -0.43 7.15 -7.87
CA LEU A 21 -1.25 7.75 -6.83
C LEU A 21 -1.55 9.21 -7.19
N THR A 22 -2.74 9.67 -6.85
CA THR A 22 -3.04 11.10 -6.88
C THR A 22 -2.24 11.82 -5.80
N TRP A 23 -2.03 13.13 -5.96
CA TRP A 23 -1.33 13.93 -4.95
C TRP A 23 -1.99 13.82 -3.56
N GLY A 24 -3.33 13.87 -3.49
CA GLY A 24 -4.05 13.77 -2.22
C GLY A 24 -3.94 12.39 -1.55
N GLU A 25 -3.85 11.32 -2.33
CA GLU A 25 -3.59 9.97 -1.80
C GLU A 25 -2.18 9.85 -1.22
N LYS A 26 -1.19 10.42 -1.91
CA LYS A 26 0.20 10.46 -1.45
C LYS A 26 0.32 11.22 -0.13
N GLU A 27 -0.29 12.40 -0.04
CA GLU A 27 -0.33 13.18 1.21
C GLU A 27 -1.01 12.41 2.35
N ARG A 28 -2.11 11.70 2.07
CA ARG A 28 -2.78 10.87 3.08
C ARG A 28 -1.88 9.75 3.60
N CYS A 29 -1.20 9.02 2.72
CA CYS A 29 -0.22 8.00 3.13
C CYS A 29 0.87 8.60 4.04
N GLN A 30 1.40 9.77 3.67
CA GLN A 30 2.41 10.45 4.47
C GLN A 30 1.87 10.91 5.83
N ASN A 31 0.64 11.41 5.88
CA ASN A 31 0.00 11.82 7.13
C ASN A 31 -0.21 10.65 8.09
N VAL A 32 -0.62 9.48 7.60
CA VAL A 32 -0.75 8.26 8.43
C VAL A 32 0.60 7.83 8.98
N LEU A 33 1.66 7.93 8.17
CA LEU A 33 3.01 7.65 8.64
C LEU A 33 3.45 8.66 9.73
N LEU A 34 3.20 9.94 9.50
CA LEU A 34 3.58 11.02 10.41
C LEU A 34 2.75 11.06 11.69
N SER A 35 1.53 10.53 11.71
CA SER A 35 0.73 10.46 12.94
C SER A 35 1.36 9.58 14.02
N GLY A 36 2.25 8.66 13.63
CA GLY A 36 3.04 7.87 14.58
C GLY A 36 4.21 8.64 15.22
N ALA A 37 4.60 9.79 14.65
CA ALA A 37 5.71 10.58 15.14
C ALA A 37 5.29 11.44 16.34
N LYS A 38 5.93 11.23 17.49
CA LYS A 38 5.80 12.12 18.65
C LYS A 38 6.93 13.16 18.60
N VAL A 39 6.57 14.42 18.43
CA VAL A 39 7.52 15.54 18.36
C VAL A 39 7.43 16.37 19.63
N ASP A 40 8.59 16.72 20.20
CA ASP A 40 8.70 17.69 21.29
C ASP A 40 9.59 18.88 20.89
N SER A 41 9.89 19.77 21.84
CA SER A 41 10.70 20.97 21.59
C SER A 41 12.14 20.69 21.19
N LYS A 42 12.62 19.45 21.28
CA LYS A 42 13.96 19.00 20.86
C LYS A 42 13.95 18.21 19.55
N GLY A 43 12.78 17.94 18.97
CA GLY A 43 12.62 17.20 17.71
C GLY A 43 11.81 15.91 17.86
N LEU A 44 12.14 14.89 17.04
CA LEU A 44 11.47 13.59 17.09
C LEU A 44 11.86 12.86 18.39
N LYS A 45 10.88 12.61 19.25
CA LYS A 45 11.06 11.98 20.55
C LYS A 45 10.87 10.47 20.49
N ASP A 46 9.85 10.02 19.76
CA ASP A 46 9.42 8.62 19.72
C ASP A 46 8.58 8.36 18.46
N PHE A 47 8.46 7.10 18.06
CA PHE A 47 7.70 6.70 16.88
C PHE A 47 6.89 5.44 17.15
N ASP A 48 5.58 5.53 16.95
CA ASP A 48 4.68 4.38 17.07
C ASP A 48 4.78 3.47 15.83
N ALA A 49 5.39 2.29 16.02
CA ALA A 49 5.56 1.30 14.97
C ALA A 49 4.22 0.79 14.39
N SER A 50 3.10 0.91 15.13
CA SER A 50 1.78 0.56 14.58
C SER A 50 1.38 1.47 13.42
N SER A 51 1.80 2.74 13.43
CA SER A 51 1.52 3.69 12.35
C SER A 51 2.24 3.33 11.05
N LEU A 52 3.38 2.65 11.10
CA LEU A 52 4.03 2.09 9.90
C LEU A 52 3.14 1.00 9.28
N TYR A 53 2.63 0.08 10.09
CA TYR A 53 1.74 -0.98 9.61
C TYR A 53 0.46 -0.40 9.01
N GLU A 54 -0.16 0.58 9.69
CA GLU A 54 -1.34 1.27 9.20
C GLU A 54 -1.09 2.01 7.87
N ALA A 55 0.06 2.68 7.73
CA ALA A 55 0.44 3.34 6.49
C ALA A 55 0.60 2.33 5.34
N LYS A 56 1.19 1.15 5.59
CA LYS A 56 1.31 0.08 4.59
C LYS A 56 -0.07 -0.46 4.18
N LEU A 57 -0.94 -0.74 5.14
CA LEU A 57 -2.30 -1.19 4.86
C LEU A 57 -3.10 -0.16 4.08
N PHE A 58 -2.97 1.12 4.42
CA PHE A 58 -3.63 2.20 3.70
C PHE A 58 -3.12 2.32 2.26
N LEU A 59 -1.80 2.19 2.04
CA LEU A 59 -1.23 2.15 0.69
C LEU A 59 -1.78 0.98 -0.14
N MET A 60 -1.92 -0.20 0.46
CA MET A 60 -2.53 -1.36 -0.18
C MET A 60 -4.02 -1.12 -0.50
N GLU A 61 -4.76 -0.51 0.42
CA GLU A 61 -6.18 -0.19 0.24
C GLU A 61 -6.44 0.75 -0.94
N ILE A 62 -5.64 1.81 -1.07
CA ILE A 62 -5.81 2.78 -2.16
C ILE A 62 -5.15 2.31 -3.46
N GLY A 63 -4.13 1.46 -3.35
CA GLY A 63 -3.34 0.98 -4.48
C GLY A 63 -3.97 -0.20 -5.22
N ILE A 64 -4.67 -1.08 -4.50
CA ILE A 64 -5.27 -2.30 -5.04
C ILE A 64 -6.70 -2.01 -5.52
N ILE A 65 -6.95 -2.30 -6.79
CA ILE A 65 -8.26 -2.11 -7.43
C ILE A 65 -9.06 -3.41 -7.40
N GLU A 66 -8.44 -4.52 -7.79
CA GLU A 66 -9.10 -5.82 -7.93
C GLU A 66 -8.12 -6.95 -7.65
N ILE A 67 -8.60 -7.99 -6.95
CA ILE A 67 -7.89 -9.23 -6.69
C ILE A 67 -8.64 -10.34 -7.41
N ARG A 68 -7.96 -11.07 -8.28
CA ARG A 68 -8.50 -12.11 -9.15
C ARG A 68 -7.91 -13.47 -8.77
N LYS A 69 -8.74 -14.38 -8.25
CA LYS A 69 -8.38 -15.77 -7.93
C LYS A 69 -9.21 -16.71 -8.80
N GLY A 70 -8.68 -17.09 -9.95
CA GLY A 70 -9.46 -17.79 -10.99
C GLY A 70 -10.58 -16.91 -11.52
N GLU A 71 -11.83 -17.38 -11.43
CA GLU A 71 -13.02 -16.62 -11.83
C GLU A 71 -13.52 -15.65 -10.74
N VAL A 72 -13.02 -15.77 -9.51
CA VAL A 72 -13.47 -14.95 -8.38
C VAL A 72 -12.73 -13.62 -8.39
N LYS A 73 -13.50 -12.52 -8.43
CA LYS A 73 -13.02 -11.15 -8.30
C LYS A 73 -13.40 -10.61 -6.93
N SER A 74 -12.45 -9.97 -6.25
CA SER A 74 -12.66 -9.38 -4.92
C SER A 74 -11.93 -8.05 -4.80
N LYS A 75 -12.40 -7.19 -3.88
CA LYS A 75 -11.72 -5.95 -3.52
C LYS A 75 -10.77 -6.20 -2.35
N PHE A 76 -9.85 -5.26 -2.14
CA PHE A 76 -8.99 -5.25 -0.97
C PHE A 76 -9.78 -5.40 0.34
N LYS A 77 -9.26 -6.24 1.23
CA LYS A 77 -9.69 -6.41 2.61
C LYS A 77 -8.45 -6.60 3.47
N LYS A 78 -8.43 -6.03 4.67
CA LYS A 78 -7.28 -6.14 5.58
C LYS A 78 -6.97 -7.59 5.92
N GLU A 79 -8.01 -8.38 6.16
CA GLU A 79 -7.90 -9.80 6.48
C GLU A 79 -7.29 -10.60 5.33
N TRP A 80 -7.44 -10.16 4.07
CA TRP A 80 -6.82 -10.85 2.94
C TRP A 80 -5.30 -10.70 2.94
N VAL A 81 -4.78 -9.52 3.26
CA VAL A 81 -3.32 -9.29 3.39
C VAL A 81 -2.75 -10.07 4.58
N GLU A 82 -3.47 -10.12 5.69
CA GLU A 82 -3.02 -10.85 6.88
C GLU A 82 -2.92 -12.36 6.66
N ASN A 83 -3.66 -12.90 5.70
CA ASN A 83 -3.62 -14.30 5.29
C ASN A 83 -2.72 -14.56 4.07
N LEU A 84 -2.05 -13.54 3.55
CA LEU A 84 -1.13 -13.67 2.42
C LEU A 84 0.20 -14.28 2.90
N SER A 85 0.88 -15.01 2.01
CA SER A 85 2.23 -15.47 2.33
C SER A 85 3.17 -14.26 2.51
N ALA A 86 4.16 -14.36 3.39
CA ALA A 86 5.13 -13.28 3.60
C ALA A 86 5.80 -12.85 2.28
N SER A 87 6.18 -13.82 1.44
CA SER A 87 6.81 -13.57 0.15
C SER A 87 5.90 -12.83 -0.83
N ASP A 88 4.63 -13.21 -0.94
CA ASP A 88 3.67 -12.51 -1.79
C ASP A 88 3.37 -11.11 -1.23
N GLY A 89 3.37 -10.96 0.10
CA GLY A 89 3.13 -9.69 0.79
C GLY A 89 4.25 -8.69 0.55
N ASP A 90 5.49 -9.15 0.67
CA ASP A 90 6.67 -8.34 0.37
C ASP A 90 6.69 -7.95 -1.12
N LEU A 91 6.42 -8.88 -2.03
CA LEU A 91 6.37 -8.59 -3.47
C LEU A 91 5.28 -7.57 -3.82
N LEU A 92 4.07 -7.73 -3.28
CA LEU A 92 2.98 -6.79 -3.48
C LEU A 92 3.32 -5.40 -2.92
N TYR A 93 3.89 -5.35 -1.71
CA TYR A 93 4.27 -4.10 -1.08
C TYR A 93 5.38 -3.38 -1.85
N ASP A 94 6.41 -4.08 -2.31
CA ASP A 94 7.49 -3.51 -3.10
C ASP A 94 6.98 -2.87 -4.40
N GLU A 95 6.01 -3.51 -5.06
CA GLU A 95 5.38 -2.94 -6.24
C GLU A 95 4.50 -1.72 -5.93
N LEU A 96 3.87 -1.68 -4.76
CA LEU A 96 3.10 -0.51 -4.32
C LEU A 96 4.01 0.63 -3.84
N ASP A 97 5.13 0.34 -3.20
CA ASP A 97 6.09 1.35 -2.73
C ASP A 97 6.77 2.09 -3.90
N LYS A 98 6.93 1.40 -5.04
CA LYS A 98 7.34 2.04 -6.31
C LYS A 98 6.38 3.14 -6.78
N LEU A 99 5.11 3.13 -6.34
CA LEU A 99 4.16 4.22 -6.65
C LEU A 99 4.49 5.49 -5.85
N ASN A 100 5.10 5.34 -4.68
CA ASN A 100 5.39 6.44 -3.78
C ASN A 100 6.76 7.08 -4.07
N LYS A 101 7.73 6.25 -4.50
CA LYS A 101 9.05 6.69 -4.94
C LYS A 101 8.93 7.35 -6.32
N LYS A 102 9.39 8.61 -6.45
CA LYS A 102 9.50 9.29 -7.75
C LYS A 102 10.21 8.33 -8.72
N LYS A 103 9.68 8.17 -9.94
CA LYS A 103 10.52 7.81 -11.08
C LYS A 103 11.59 8.89 -11.16
N GLU A 104 12.79 8.61 -10.69
CA GLU A 104 13.96 9.34 -11.18
C GLU A 104 14.01 9.04 -12.68
N ALA A 105 13.68 10.06 -13.47
CA ALA A 105 13.83 10.08 -14.91
C ALA A 105 15.24 10.55 -15.25
#